data_AF-A0A0F4JII6-F1
#
_entry.id   AF-A0A0F4JII6-F1
#
_cell.length_a   1.000
_cell.length_b   1.000
_cell.length_c   1.000
_cell.angle_alpha   90.00
_cell.angle_beta   90.00
_cell.angle_gamma   90.00
#
_symmetry.space_group_name_H-M   'P 1'
#
loop_
_entity.id
_entity.type
_entity.pdbx_description
1 polymer ?
#
loop_
_entity_poly.entity_id
_entity_poly.type
_entity_poly.pdbx_seq_one_letter_code
_entity_poly.pdbx_strand_id
1 'polypeptide(L)'
;MDAYRTCEFVTLAKDGTPLAWPTAVARREDGTLLLTTSLAFAQKAFNVRRDGRVALLFSDPTGSGLEHAPQIFVSGRAECPDTVMTGPRGAEEYWRRLFERQPHSRAYLRLPMRPMMSWYYLRLLITVDPEQVIVRPPLEELPNHDLPATAAGTPPLPGAEQLGRT
;
A
#
# COMPACT_ATOMS: atom_id res chain seq x y z
N MET A 1 -8.23 -10.20 7.41
CA MET A 1 -7.14 -9.45 6.74
C MET A 1 -6.15 -10.38 6.01
N ASP A 2 -5.66 -11.46 6.61
CA ASP A 2 -4.56 -12.27 6.02
C ASP A 2 -4.89 -12.93 4.67
N ALA A 3 -6.16 -13.22 4.42
CA ALA A 3 -6.65 -13.75 3.14
C ALA A 3 -6.56 -12.75 1.98
N TYR A 4 -6.63 -11.44 2.25
CA TYR A 4 -6.54 -10.42 1.21
C TYR A 4 -5.17 -10.43 0.57
N ARG A 5 -5.14 -10.27 -0.75
CA ARG A 5 -3.89 -10.25 -1.52
C ARG A 5 -3.19 -8.89 -1.44
N THR A 6 -3.98 -7.82 -1.43
CA THR A 6 -3.54 -6.43 -1.37
C THR A 6 -4.44 -5.61 -0.45
N CYS A 7 -3.97 -4.43 -0.08
CA CYS A 7 -4.71 -3.37 0.60
C CYS A 7 -4.27 -2.01 0.07
N GLU A 8 -5.14 -1.01 0.17
CA GLU A 8 -4.77 0.40 -0.03
C GLU A 8 -4.07 0.90 1.22
N PHE A 9 -2.78 1.21 1.11
CA PHE A 9 -1.99 1.82 2.18
C PHE A 9 -1.95 3.33 1.96
N VAL A 10 -2.41 4.10 2.94
CA VAL A 10 -2.50 5.56 2.89
C VAL A 10 -1.39 6.17 3.73
N THR A 11 -0.67 7.12 3.13
CA THR A 11 0.37 7.94 3.77
C THR A 11 0.07 9.42 3.53
N LEU A 12 0.65 10.33 4.32
CA LEU A 12 0.44 11.77 4.14
C LEU A 12 1.60 12.41 3.36
N ALA A 13 1.28 13.21 2.33
CA ALA A 13 2.23 14.04 1.57
C ALA A 13 2.69 15.27 2.39
N LYS A 14 3.63 16.08 1.84
CA LYS A 14 4.28 17.19 2.56
C LYS A 14 3.28 18.21 3.11
N ASP A 15 2.25 18.46 2.33
CA ASP A 15 1.11 19.34 2.59
C ASP A 15 -0.01 18.67 3.43
N GLY A 16 0.16 17.40 3.82
CA GLY A 16 -0.86 16.63 4.53
C GLY A 16 -1.86 15.91 3.61
N THR A 17 -1.72 16.01 2.28
CA THR A 17 -2.62 15.32 1.35
C THR A 17 -2.50 13.79 1.49
N PRO A 18 -3.60 13.03 1.63
CA PRO A 18 -3.55 11.58 1.68
C PRO A 18 -3.18 10.98 0.31
N LEU A 19 -2.21 10.07 0.28
CA LEU A 19 -1.80 9.31 -0.90
C LEU A 19 -2.00 7.81 -0.64
N ALA A 20 -2.83 7.17 -1.45
CA ALA A 20 -3.14 5.74 -1.38
C ALA A 20 -2.28 4.93 -2.35
N TRP A 21 -1.75 3.81 -1.88
CA TRP A 21 -0.90 2.91 -2.66
C TRP A 21 -1.42 1.47 -2.54
N PRO A 22 -1.60 0.73 -3.64
CA PRO A 22 -1.86 -0.71 -3.54
C PRO A 22 -0.60 -1.40 -3.01
N THR A 23 -0.74 -2.18 -1.94
CA THR A 23 0.39 -2.86 -1.28
C THR A 23 0.00 -4.24 -0.76
N ALA A 24 0.99 -5.12 -0.69
CA ALA A 24 0.87 -6.37 0.08
C ALA A 24 1.30 -6.10 1.52
N VAL A 25 0.59 -6.73 2.46
CA VAL A 25 0.82 -6.61 3.89
C VAL A 25 0.90 -7.99 4.52
N ALA A 26 1.76 -8.12 5.51
CA ALA A 26 1.88 -9.32 6.34
C ALA A 26 1.68 -8.94 7.80
N ARG A 27 0.68 -9.54 8.45
CA ARG A 27 0.58 -9.48 9.91
C ARG A 27 1.68 -10.34 10.55
N ARG A 28 2.34 -9.79 11.56
CA ARG A 28 3.33 -10.47 12.41
C ARG A 28 2.66 -11.04 13.66
N GLU A 29 3.36 -11.92 14.36
CA GLU A 29 2.86 -12.59 15.58
C GLU A 29 2.58 -11.59 16.71
N ASP A 30 3.36 -10.50 16.78
CA ASP A 30 3.19 -9.41 17.74
C ASP A 30 2.00 -8.47 17.43
N GLY A 31 1.24 -8.74 16.36
CA GLY A 31 0.09 -7.95 15.94
C GLY A 31 0.43 -6.77 15.02
N THR A 32 1.71 -6.43 14.85
CA THR A 32 2.13 -5.38 13.92
C THR A 32 1.93 -5.81 12.46
N LEU A 33 1.79 -4.83 11.58
CA LEU A 33 1.65 -5.06 10.15
C LEU A 33 2.92 -4.67 9.42
N LEU A 34 3.50 -5.61 8.68
CA LEU A 34 4.67 -5.40 7.86
C LEU A 34 4.27 -5.11 6.42
N LEU A 35 4.66 -3.94 5.94
CA LEU A 35 4.66 -3.56 4.54
C LEU A 35 6.09 -3.40 4.05
N THR A 36 6.27 -3.48 2.74
CA THR A 36 7.57 -3.16 2.13
C THR A 36 7.39 -2.23 0.95
N THR A 37 8.44 -1.49 0.63
CA THR A 37 8.48 -0.68 -0.58
C THR A 37 9.81 -0.82 -1.29
N SER A 38 9.77 -0.84 -2.63
CA SER A 38 10.99 -0.78 -3.43
C SER A 38 11.67 0.58 -3.27
N LEU A 39 13.00 0.62 -3.37
CA LEU A 39 13.72 1.90 -3.48
C LEU A 39 13.22 2.74 -4.67
N ALA A 40 12.76 2.08 -5.73
CA ALA A 40 12.14 2.71 -6.89
C ALA A 40 10.86 3.49 -6.56
N PHE A 41 10.19 3.12 -5.46
CA PHE A 41 8.90 3.65 -5.02
C PHE A 41 8.96 4.11 -3.55
N ALA A 42 10.10 4.71 -3.17
CA ALA A 42 10.40 5.11 -1.79
C ALA A 42 9.54 6.27 -1.26
N GLN A 43 8.69 6.89 -2.07
CA GLN A 43 7.86 8.03 -1.66
C GLN A 43 7.05 7.75 -0.39
N LYS A 44 6.48 6.54 -0.27
CA LYS A 44 5.74 6.13 0.92
C LYS A 44 6.61 6.01 2.17
N ALA A 45 7.88 5.61 2.02
CA ALA A 45 8.84 5.59 3.13
C ALA A 45 9.20 7.01 3.58
N PHE A 46 9.43 7.93 2.64
CA PHE A 46 9.67 9.35 2.97
C PHE A 46 8.48 10.01 3.64
N ASN A 47 7.26 9.68 3.22
CA ASN A 47 6.04 10.14 3.88
C ASN A 47 5.96 9.63 5.32
N VAL A 48 6.13 8.32 5.53
CA VAL A 48 6.11 7.70 6.87
C VAL A 48 7.15 8.30 7.81
N ARG A 49 8.37 8.53 7.34
CA ARG A 49 9.45 9.11 8.17
C ARG A 49 9.14 10.54 8.61
N ARG A 50 8.43 11.30 7.79
CA ARG A 50 8.02 12.67 8.11
C ARG A 50 6.78 12.69 9.00
N ASP A 51 5.82 11.82 8.74
CA ASP A 51 4.58 11.69 9.49
C ASP A 51 4.16 10.21 9.52
N GLY A 52 4.27 9.61 10.69
CA GLY A 52 3.99 8.19 10.89
C GLY A 52 2.51 7.82 10.80
N ARG A 53 1.57 8.78 10.72
CA ARG A 53 0.14 8.46 10.64
C ARG A 53 -0.19 7.78 9.31
N VAL A 54 -0.82 6.62 9.40
CA VAL A 54 -1.18 5.81 8.23
C VAL A 54 -2.58 5.21 8.36
N ALA A 55 -3.13 4.77 7.23
CA ALA A 55 -4.28 3.90 7.20
C ALA A 55 -4.10 2.75 6.21
N LEU A 56 -4.77 1.64 6.45
CA LEU A 56 -4.88 0.51 5.53
C LEU A 56 -6.37 0.22 5.31
N LEU A 57 -6.77 0.03 4.06
CA LEU A 57 -8.09 -0.46 3.70
C LEU A 57 -7.97 -1.81 3.00
N PHE A 58 -8.73 -2.79 3.48
CA PHE A 58 -8.91 -4.08 2.83
C PHE A 58 -10.35 -4.14 2.35
N SER A 59 -10.59 -3.83 1.08
CA SER A 59 -11.94 -3.81 0.51
C SER A 59 -12.11 -4.70 -0.71
N ASP A 60 -11.03 -4.96 -1.47
CA ASP A 60 -11.09 -5.80 -2.67
C ASP A 60 -10.71 -7.26 -2.35
N PRO A 61 -11.66 -8.21 -2.41
CA PRO A 61 -11.38 -9.63 -2.15
C PRO A 61 -10.79 -10.39 -3.34
N THR A 62 -10.46 -9.73 -4.45
CA THR A 62 -9.94 -10.39 -5.65
C THR A 62 -8.76 -11.31 -5.33
N GLY A 63 -8.90 -12.59 -5.69
CA GLY A 63 -7.88 -13.62 -5.47
C GLY A 63 -7.68 -14.05 -4.00
N SER A 64 -8.54 -13.61 -3.07
CA SER A 64 -8.51 -14.01 -1.66
C SER A 64 -9.22 -15.35 -1.37
N GLY A 65 -10.11 -15.78 -2.27
CA GLY A 65 -10.99 -16.94 -2.05
C GLY A 65 -12.18 -16.65 -1.12
N LEU A 66 -12.40 -15.38 -0.77
CA LEU A 66 -13.57 -14.92 -0.02
C LEU A 66 -14.66 -14.46 -0.99
N GLU A 67 -15.88 -15.01 -0.86
CA GLU A 67 -17.02 -14.62 -1.70
C GLU A 67 -17.74 -13.37 -1.16
N HIS A 68 -18.02 -13.31 0.15
CA HIS A 68 -18.70 -12.19 0.80
C HIS A 68 -17.76 -11.54 1.82
N ALA A 69 -16.76 -10.82 1.31
CA ALA A 69 -15.64 -10.36 2.12
C ALA A 69 -15.94 -9.00 2.78
N PRO A 70 -15.79 -8.84 4.11
CA PRO A 70 -16.06 -7.57 4.78
C PRO A 70 -15.00 -6.53 4.44
N GLN A 71 -15.30 -5.24 4.60
CA GLN A 71 -14.26 -4.21 4.51
C GLN A 71 -13.55 -4.08 5.86
N ILE A 72 -12.23 -4.03 5.87
CA ILE A 72 -11.43 -3.82 7.08
C ILE A 72 -10.64 -2.53 6.93
N PHE A 73 -10.90 -1.56 7.80
CA PHE A 73 -10.11 -0.36 7.93
C PHE A 73 -9.20 -0.47 9.15
N VAL A 74 -7.94 -0.11 8.97
CA VAL A 74 -6.95 -0.02 10.05
C VAL A 74 -6.34 1.36 10.03
N SER A 75 -6.35 2.09 11.14
CA SER A 75 -5.49 3.26 11.32
C SER A 75 -4.40 2.94 12.34
N GLY A 76 -3.27 3.64 12.23
CA GLY A 76 -2.19 3.47 13.18
C GLY A 76 -0.98 4.33 12.88
N ARG A 77 0.14 3.94 13.49
CA ARG A 77 1.44 4.60 13.28
C ARG A 77 2.44 3.67 12.63
N ALA A 78 3.15 4.20 11.65
CA ALA A 78 4.16 3.52 10.89
C ALA A 78 5.55 4.05 11.24
N GLU A 79 6.51 3.13 11.28
CA GLU A 79 7.93 3.44 11.30
C GLU A 79 8.60 2.83 10.07
N CYS A 80 9.55 3.57 9.49
CA CYS A 80 10.34 3.10 8.35
C CYS A 80 11.80 3.48 8.54
N PRO A 81 12.63 2.63 9.16
CA PRO A 81 14.06 2.86 9.26
C PRO A 81 14.73 3.04 7.90
N ASP A 82 15.92 3.66 7.90
CA ASP A 82 16.74 3.86 6.69
C ASP A 82 17.53 2.62 6.27
N THR A 83 17.36 1.52 7.01
CA THR A 83 18.02 0.25 6.72
C THR A 83 17.43 -0.38 5.47
N VAL A 84 18.24 -0.51 4.42
CA VAL A 84 17.86 -1.17 3.19
C VAL A 84 18.04 -2.69 3.35
N MET A 85 16.97 -3.44 3.14
CA MET A 85 17.05 -4.87 2.97
C MET A 85 17.61 -5.20 1.60
N THR A 86 18.77 -5.85 1.58
CA THR A 86 19.48 -6.28 0.38
C THR A 86 19.18 -7.73 -0.02
N GLY A 87 18.37 -8.43 0.76
CA GLY A 87 17.98 -9.82 0.53
C GLY A 87 16.88 -10.27 1.49
N PRO A 88 16.48 -11.55 1.44
CA PRO A 88 15.32 -12.04 2.18
C PRO A 88 15.55 -12.27 3.68
N ARG A 89 16.80 -12.20 4.16
CA ARG A 89 17.14 -12.47 5.56
C ARG A 89 16.36 -11.54 6.51
N GLY A 90 15.62 -12.11 7.46
CA GLY A 90 14.76 -11.38 8.42
C GLY A 90 13.38 -10.99 7.89
N ALA A 91 13.04 -11.37 6.65
CA ALA A 91 11.72 -11.20 6.05
C ALA A 91 11.36 -12.37 5.12
N GLU A 92 11.86 -13.58 5.42
CA GLU A 92 11.77 -14.77 4.58
C GLU A 92 10.32 -15.12 4.28
N GLU A 93 9.48 -15.08 5.31
CA GLU A 93 8.06 -15.36 5.23
C GLU A 93 7.32 -14.35 4.34
N TYR A 94 7.70 -13.07 4.41
CA TYR A 94 7.18 -12.04 3.52
C TYR A 94 7.53 -12.34 2.06
N TRP A 95 8.79 -12.67 1.78
CA TRP A 95 9.25 -12.98 0.43
C TRP A 95 8.61 -14.23 -0.14
N ARG A 96 8.45 -15.28 0.68
CA ARG A 96 7.73 -16.51 0.31
C ARG A 96 6.31 -16.19 -0.13
N ARG A 97 5.54 -15.46 0.70
CA ARG A 97 4.18 -15.05 0.36
C ARG A 97 4.12 -14.15 -0.88
N LEU A 98 5.07 -13.23 -1.04
CA LEU A 98 5.13 -12.38 -2.23
C LEU A 98 5.28 -13.22 -3.51
N PHE A 99 6.17 -14.21 -3.51
CA PHE A 99 6.38 -15.07 -4.68
C PHE A 99 5.24 -16.06 -4.94
N GLU A 100 4.51 -16.48 -3.91
CA GLU A 100 3.25 -17.23 -4.06
C GLU A 100 2.16 -16.37 -4.70
N ARG A 101 2.05 -15.10 -4.29
CA ARG A 101 1.02 -14.17 -4.77
C ARG A 101 1.34 -13.56 -6.13
N GLN A 102 2.62 -13.44 -6.47
CA GLN A 102 3.08 -12.80 -7.71
C GLN A 102 4.09 -13.70 -8.44
N PRO A 103 3.65 -14.83 -9.01
CA PRO A 103 4.55 -15.79 -9.66
C PRO A 103 5.32 -15.17 -10.83
N HIS A 104 4.72 -14.22 -11.57
CA HIS A 104 5.37 -13.47 -12.65
C HIS A 104 6.59 -12.68 -12.18
N SER A 105 6.57 -12.17 -10.94
CA SER A 105 7.72 -11.46 -10.36
C SER A 105 8.97 -12.35 -10.26
N ARG A 106 8.83 -13.68 -10.25
CA ARG A 106 9.98 -14.61 -10.20
C ARG A 106 10.79 -14.61 -11.50
N ALA A 107 10.22 -14.14 -12.61
CA ALA A 107 10.91 -14.09 -13.90
C ALA A 107 12.13 -13.17 -13.87
N TYR A 108 12.08 -12.05 -13.12
CA TYR A 108 13.21 -11.12 -13.01
C TYR A 108 14.38 -11.66 -12.20
N LEU A 109 14.20 -12.78 -11.48
CA LEU A 109 15.26 -13.46 -10.73
C LEU A 109 16.00 -14.53 -11.54
N ARG A 110 15.57 -14.80 -12.77
CA ARG A 110 16.23 -15.77 -13.67
C ARG A 110 17.37 -15.10 -14.44
N LEU A 111 18.39 -15.86 -14.82
CA LEU A 111 19.43 -15.38 -15.74
C LEU A 111 18.85 -15.26 -17.16
N PRO A 112 19.27 -14.25 -17.95
CA PRO A 112 20.28 -13.22 -17.63
C PRO A 112 19.72 -11.97 -16.92
N MET A 113 18.41 -11.93 -16.63
CA MET A 113 17.71 -10.75 -16.09
C MET A 113 18.13 -10.36 -14.66
N ARG A 114 18.55 -11.36 -13.86
CA ARG A 114 18.87 -11.19 -12.44
C ARG A 114 19.82 -10.03 -12.10
N PRO A 115 21.05 -9.93 -12.64
CA PRO A 115 21.96 -8.81 -12.33
C PRO A 115 21.36 -7.45 -12.67
N MET A 116 20.66 -7.33 -13.80
CA MET A 116 20.01 -6.09 -14.25
C MET A 116 18.85 -5.66 -13.34
N MET A 117 18.14 -6.62 -12.75
CA MET A 117 16.94 -6.36 -11.93
C MET A 117 17.18 -6.53 -10.42
N SER A 118 18.40 -6.78 -9.96
CA SER A 118 18.72 -6.96 -8.54
C SER A 118 18.22 -5.82 -7.65
N TRP A 119 18.37 -4.58 -8.15
CA TRP A 119 17.95 -3.35 -7.47
C TRP A 119 16.43 -3.31 -7.22
N TYR A 120 15.64 -3.95 -8.10
CA TYR A 120 14.19 -4.01 -7.98
C TYR A 120 13.75 -4.75 -6.71
N TYR A 121 14.60 -5.58 -6.12
CA TYR A 121 14.31 -6.34 -4.89
C TYR A 121 14.87 -5.70 -3.63
N LEU A 122 15.58 -4.58 -3.74
CA LEU A 122 15.94 -3.79 -2.56
C LEU A 122 14.66 -3.23 -1.93
N ARG A 123 14.52 -3.42 -0.62
CA ARG A 123 13.30 -3.05 0.10
C ARG A 123 13.61 -2.20 1.33
N LEU A 124 12.74 -1.25 1.59
CA LEU A 124 12.58 -0.64 2.91
C LEU A 124 11.39 -1.32 3.60
N LEU A 125 11.56 -1.63 4.88
CA LEU A 125 10.49 -2.17 5.72
C LEU A 125 9.73 -1.05 6.40
N ILE A 126 8.41 -1.13 6.30
CA ILE A 126 7.49 -0.24 6.99
C ILE A 126 6.71 -1.10 7.98
N THR A 127 6.89 -0.84 9.27
CA THR A 127 6.15 -1.54 10.33
C THR A 127 5.05 -0.63 10.82
N VAL A 128 3.82 -1.10 10.83
CA VAL A 128 2.65 -0.37 11.33
C VAL A 128 2.21 -0.99 12.64
N ASP A 129 2.11 -0.16 13.67
CA ASP A 129 1.43 -0.44 14.92
C ASP A 129 -0.05 -0.01 14.80
N PRO A 130 -1.00 -0.97 14.77
CA PRO A 130 -2.42 -0.66 14.63
C PRO A 130 -2.99 0.02 15.88
N GLU A 131 -3.62 1.19 15.72
CA GLU A 131 -4.29 1.90 16.80
C GLU A 131 -5.81 1.65 16.81
N GLN A 132 -6.43 1.49 15.63
CA GLN A 132 -7.85 1.21 15.49
C GLN A 132 -8.12 0.25 14.34
N VAL A 133 -9.05 -0.69 14.55
CA VAL A 133 -9.56 -1.58 13.50
C VAL A 133 -11.08 -1.45 13.44
N ILE A 134 -11.61 -1.13 12.26
CA ILE A 134 -13.04 -1.05 11.99
C ILE A 134 -13.39 -2.07 10.91
N VAL A 135 -14.40 -2.89 11.16
CA VAL A 135 -14.94 -3.83 10.19
C VAL A 135 -16.29 -3.30 9.71
N ARG A 136 -16.50 -3.29 8.39
CA ARG A 136 -17.77 -2.93 7.75
C ARG A 136 -18.28 -4.07 6.87
N PRO A 137 -19.58 -4.08 6.51
CA PRO A 137 -20.12 -5.04 5.56
C PRO A 137 -19.37 -5.06 4.22
N PRO A 138 -19.52 -6.14 3.42
CA PRO A 138 -19.04 -6.20 2.05
C PRO A 138 -19.43 -4.95 1.25
N LEU A 139 -18.56 -4.54 0.33
CA LEU A 139 -18.79 -3.33 -0.48
C LEU A 139 -20.09 -3.41 -1.29
N GLU A 140 -20.44 -4.61 -1.75
CA GLU A 140 -21.64 -4.93 -2.52
C GLU A 140 -22.95 -4.74 -1.71
N GLU A 141 -22.87 -4.83 -0.39
CA GLU A 141 -24.01 -4.66 0.51
C GLU A 141 -24.18 -3.22 0.98
N LEU A 142 -23.18 -2.35 0.71
CA LEU A 142 -23.34 -0.94 1.03
C LEU A 142 -24.39 -0.33 0.10
N PRO A 143 -25.31 0.49 0.64
CA PRO A 143 -26.23 1.23 -0.21
C PRO A 143 -25.39 2.03 -1.21
N ASN A 144 -25.72 1.93 -2.49
CA ASN A 144 -25.31 2.94 -3.46
C ASN A 144 -25.92 4.26 -2.98
N HIS A 145 -25.18 5.02 -2.18
CA HIS A 145 -25.47 6.44 -2.09
C HIS A 145 -25.21 6.97 -3.49
N ASP A 146 -26.30 7.32 -4.19
CA ASP A 146 -26.22 8.24 -5.31
C ASP A 146 -25.36 9.41 -4.82
N LEU A 147 -24.11 9.43 -5.24
CA LEU A 147 -23.27 10.60 -5.06
C LEU A 147 -24.06 11.71 -5.74
N PRO A 148 -24.41 12.83 -5.06
CA PRO A 148 -24.83 13.99 -5.80
C PRO A 148 -23.74 14.24 -6.83
N ALA A 149 -24.10 14.06 -8.10
CA ALA A 149 -23.27 14.45 -9.21
C ALA A 149 -22.86 15.91 -8.95
N THR A 150 -21.61 16.21 -9.28
CA THR A 150 -20.94 17.50 -9.10
C THR A 150 -20.51 17.81 -7.66
N ALA A 151 -19.19 17.76 -7.45
CA ALA A 151 -18.53 18.74 -6.61
C ALA A 151 -18.88 20.14 -7.17
N ALA A 152 -20.00 20.70 -6.73
CA ALA A 152 -20.38 22.06 -7.04
C ALA A 152 -19.35 22.97 -6.38
N GLY A 153 -18.49 23.58 -7.21
CA GLY A 153 -17.51 24.57 -6.79
C GLY A 153 -16.09 24.06 -6.59
N THR A 154 -15.51 23.39 -7.59
CA THR A 154 -14.03 23.42 -7.73
C THR A 154 -13.64 24.87 -8.04
N PRO A 155 -12.92 25.59 -7.17
CA PRO A 155 -12.36 26.89 -7.56
C PRO A 155 -11.49 26.70 -8.80
N PRO A 156 -11.48 27.65 -9.76
CA PRO A 156 -10.72 27.49 -10.98
C PRO A 156 -9.25 27.23 -10.64
N LEU A 157 -8.75 26.05 -10.99
CA LEU A 157 -7.34 25.70 -10.82
C LEU A 157 -6.52 26.56 -11.79
N PRO A 158 -5.74 27.54 -11.32
CA PRO A 158 -4.87 28.30 -12.21
C PRO A 158 -3.78 27.34 -12.69
N GLY A 159 -3.65 27.18 -14.01
CA GLY A 159 -2.56 26.38 -14.58
C GLY A 159 -2.81 25.96 -16.02
N ALA A 160 -3.95 25.32 -16.29
CA ALA A 160 -4.27 24.86 -17.65
C ALA A 160 -4.36 26.04 -18.65
N GLU A 161 -5.00 27.15 -18.24
CA GLU A 161 -5.10 28.35 -19.07
C GLU A 161 -3.77 29.12 -19.20
N GLN A 162 -2.85 28.97 -18.25
CA GLN A 162 -1.53 29.63 -18.30
C GLN A 162 -0.56 28.87 -19.21
N LEU A 163 -0.67 27.55 -19.30
CA LEU A 163 0.14 26.71 -20.20
C LEU A 163 -0.22 26.87 -21.68
N GLY A 164 -1.43 27.36 -21.99
CA GLY A 164 -1.89 27.59 -23.36
C GLY A 164 -1.53 28.95 -23.95
N ARG A 165 -0.88 29.84 -23.20
CA ARG A 165 -0.45 31.16 -23.68
C ARG A 165 1.01 31.09 -24.14
N THR A 166 1.23 30.60 -25.36
CA THR A 166 2.45 30.82 -26.15
C THR A 166 2.31 32.05 -27.02
#